data_AF-A0A7V6LHG0-F1
#
_entry.id   AF-A0A7V6LHG0-F1
#
_cell.length_a   1.000
_cell.length_b   1.000
_cell.length_c   1.000
_cell.angle_alpha   90.00
_cell.angle_beta   90.00
_cell.angle_gamma   90.00
#
_symmetry.space_group_name_H-M   'P 1'
#
loop_
_entity.id
_entity.type
_entity.pdbx_description
1 polymer ?
#
loop_
_entity_poly.entity_id
_entity_poly.type
_entity_poly.pdbx_seq_one_letter_code
_entity_poly.pdbx_strand_id
1 'polypeptide(L)'
;MRRREFLKVTAGSAAFPLFSIGEPAAAKKKIRLGLIGCGGRMGLGIHYGILNNMCGPDEEIVCMAEPDPNRWDRVRAVVKHHQPTTDTSKIRAFYDYHEMLDKMGNEIDAVAIATPNHHHAIPALLAMAKGLHVFVEKPMALTIEEVRLMHAAQKKSGVATQVGNHGHSDEGMRRLVEYIQSGAIGQVREVWAFNDRLNAMMYNPPKADPPKGMDWDAWCGPAPMRDYYAPTEDHNGIHPRDWHAWIGYGNGAIGNMGTHILDPVFWALRLGEVHPTSVEATDLKWGAEGSWTWRNTLHWQFPARKGMDPLTLHWYDGVKDGIPYKKTHV
;
A
#
# COMPACT_ATOMS: atom_id res chain seq x y z
N MET A 1 40.23 13.00 57.21
CA MET A 1 41.42 12.14 57.43
C MET A 1 40.94 10.71 57.59
N ARG A 2 41.18 9.85 56.58
CA ARG A 2 42.14 8.72 56.58
C ARG A 2 41.58 7.45 57.25
N ARG A 3 41.30 6.43 56.42
CA ARG A 3 42.13 5.22 56.23
C ARG A 3 42.29 4.41 57.53
N ARG A 4 41.39 3.45 57.77
CA ARG A 4 41.62 2.14 58.42
C ARG A 4 40.29 1.55 58.89
N GLU A 5 39.54 0.93 57.98
CA GLU A 5 38.72 -0.25 58.26
C GLU A 5 38.63 -1.04 56.96
N PHE A 6 39.79 -1.51 56.52
CA PHE A 6 39.94 -2.51 55.47
C PHE A 6 40.39 -3.78 56.19
N LEU A 7 39.74 -4.91 55.85
CA LEU A 7 40.03 -6.29 56.25
C LEU A 7 39.43 -6.73 57.59
N LYS A 8 38.24 -7.34 57.50
CA LYS A 8 37.92 -8.63 58.14
C LYS A 8 36.51 -9.11 57.70
N VAL A 9 36.40 -9.65 56.49
CA VAL A 9 35.36 -10.65 56.18
C VAL A 9 35.97 -11.72 55.26
N THR A 10 36.41 -12.78 55.93
CA THR A 10 36.25 -14.19 55.59
C THR A 10 36.29 -14.62 54.12
N ALA A 11 37.35 -15.35 53.78
CA ALA A 11 37.42 -16.21 52.60
C ALA A 11 36.36 -17.33 52.72
N GLY A 12 35.19 -17.09 52.13
CA GLY A 12 34.19 -18.10 51.83
C GLY A 12 34.00 -18.11 50.33
N SER A 13 34.29 -19.25 49.70
CA SER A 13 34.06 -19.48 48.26
C SER A 13 32.57 -19.46 47.95
N ALA A 14 31.98 -18.28 47.84
CA ALA A 14 30.70 -18.07 47.21
C ALA A 14 30.97 -17.71 45.75
N ALA A 15 30.58 -18.60 44.84
CA ALA A 15 30.45 -18.26 43.43
C ALA A 15 29.39 -17.17 43.31
N PHE A 16 29.82 -15.91 43.31
CA PHE A 16 28.97 -14.83 42.83
C PHE A 16 28.70 -15.12 41.35
N PRO A 17 27.45 -15.18 40.88
CA PRO A 17 27.21 -15.06 39.47
C PRO A 17 27.84 -13.72 39.07
N LEU A 18 28.91 -13.78 38.29
CA LEU A 18 29.34 -12.65 37.50
C LEU A 18 28.11 -12.24 36.70
N PHE A 19 27.44 -11.18 37.15
CA PHE A 19 26.51 -10.45 36.30
C PHE A 19 27.30 -10.15 35.05
N SER A 20 26.91 -10.79 33.94
CA SER A 20 27.43 -10.48 32.63
C SER A 20 27.17 -9.00 32.41
N ILE A 21 28.24 -8.22 32.56
CA ILE A 21 28.31 -6.83 32.18
C ILE A 21 28.15 -6.83 30.67
N GLY A 22 26.90 -6.68 30.23
CA GLY A 22 26.49 -6.50 28.85
C GLY A 22 27.10 -7.51 27.89
N GLU A 23 26.38 -8.60 27.62
CA GLU A 23 26.48 -9.14 26.26
C GLU A 23 26.24 -7.96 25.31
N PRO A 24 27.14 -7.69 24.35
CA PRO A 24 26.82 -6.74 23.29
C PRO A 24 25.50 -7.23 22.71
N ALA A 25 24.48 -6.37 22.70
CA ALA A 25 23.17 -6.73 22.18
C ALA A 25 23.39 -7.50 20.89
N ALA A 26 23.02 -8.79 20.89
CA ALA A 26 23.23 -9.65 19.74
C ALA A 26 22.75 -8.86 18.51
N ALA A 27 23.63 -8.72 17.51
CA ALA A 27 23.36 -7.87 16.34
C ALA A 27 21.92 -8.12 15.90
N LYS A 28 21.07 -7.09 16.02
CA LYS A 28 19.62 -7.23 15.84
C LYS A 28 19.40 -7.85 14.47
N LYS A 29 18.80 -9.05 14.43
CA LYS A 29 18.57 -9.76 13.16
C LYS A 29 17.69 -8.86 12.30
N LYS A 30 18.20 -8.47 11.13
CA LYS A 30 17.43 -7.66 10.17
C LYS A 30 16.18 -8.40 9.73
N ILE A 31 15.12 -7.65 9.48
CA ILE A 31 13.89 -8.15 8.84
C ILE A 31 14.18 -8.30 7.35
N ARG A 32 14.07 -9.52 6.84
CA ARG A 32 14.27 -9.85 5.43
C ARG A 32 12.98 -9.62 4.65
N LEU A 33 13.03 -8.77 3.64
CA LEU A 33 11.87 -8.32 2.88
C LEU A 33 11.91 -8.85 1.44
N GLY A 34 10.78 -9.37 0.98
CA GLY A 34 10.49 -9.60 -0.42
C GLY A 34 9.61 -8.48 -1.00
N LEU A 35 9.94 -7.97 -2.18
CA LEU A 35 9.13 -6.95 -2.87
C LEU A 35 8.26 -7.63 -3.94
N ILE A 36 6.99 -7.25 -4.04
CA ILE A 36 6.08 -7.71 -5.09
C ILE A 36 5.48 -6.48 -5.78
N GLY A 37 5.81 -6.28 -7.05
CA GLY A 37 5.53 -5.04 -7.79
C GLY A 37 6.57 -3.95 -7.47
N CYS A 38 7.46 -3.69 -8.42
CA CYS A 38 8.61 -2.80 -8.30
C CYS A 38 8.51 -1.57 -9.22
N GLY A 39 7.32 -1.31 -9.75
CA GLY A 39 6.98 -0.21 -10.64
C GLY A 39 6.87 1.15 -9.94
N GLY A 40 5.83 1.92 -10.29
CA GLY A 40 5.66 3.30 -9.84
C GLY A 40 5.72 3.45 -8.32
N ARG A 41 4.72 2.97 -7.59
CA ARG A 41 4.59 3.27 -6.16
C ARG A 41 5.74 2.72 -5.30
N MET A 42 6.22 1.52 -5.61
CA MET A 42 7.39 0.92 -4.94
C MET A 42 8.67 1.71 -5.21
N GLY A 43 8.88 2.07 -6.48
CA GLY A 43 10.18 2.51 -6.97
C GLY A 43 10.28 3.97 -7.39
N LEU A 44 9.27 4.84 -7.21
CA LEU A 44 9.26 6.26 -7.63
C LEU A 44 10.40 7.10 -7.02
N GLY A 45 11.61 6.89 -7.52
CA GLY A 45 12.81 7.65 -7.21
C GLY A 45 13.21 7.66 -5.73
N ILE A 46 14.34 8.30 -5.47
CA ILE A 46 14.99 8.42 -4.17
C ILE A 46 14.14 9.22 -3.15
N HIS A 47 13.07 9.89 -3.59
CA HIS A 47 12.32 10.83 -2.75
C HIS A 47 10.90 10.37 -2.34
N TYR A 48 10.24 9.45 -3.06
CA TYR A 48 8.81 9.15 -2.82
C TYR A 48 8.38 7.67 -2.94
N GLY A 49 9.30 6.76 -3.29
CA GLY A 49 9.02 5.33 -3.30
C GLY A 49 8.90 4.74 -1.88
N ILE A 50 7.97 3.80 -1.69
CA ILE A 50 7.84 3.05 -0.41
C ILE A 50 9.17 2.41 -0.03
N LEU A 51 9.93 1.97 -1.04
CA LEU A 51 11.25 1.34 -0.88
C LEU A 51 12.23 2.21 -0.08
N ASN A 52 12.14 3.55 -0.16
CA ASN A 52 13.00 4.45 0.61
C ASN A 52 12.80 4.29 2.12
N ASN A 53 11.57 3.99 2.54
CA ASN A 53 11.23 3.74 3.95
C ASN A 53 11.47 2.28 4.37
N MET A 54 11.83 1.40 3.44
CA MET A 54 12.08 -0.04 3.68
C MET A 54 13.57 -0.42 3.54
N CYS A 55 14.44 0.58 3.47
CA CYS A 55 15.90 0.41 3.36
C CYS A 55 16.62 0.93 4.63
N GLY A 56 15.98 0.91 5.79
CA GLY A 56 16.57 1.33 7.05
C GLY A 56 17.62 0.36 7.59
N PRO A 57 18.19 0.64 8.78
CA PRO A 57 19.24 -0.19 9.37
C PRO A 57 18.74 -1.57 9.82
N ASP A 58 17.43 -1.72 10.05
CA ASP A 58 16.79 -2.94 10.57
C ASP A 58 16.21 -3.82 9.45
N GLU A 59 16.24 -3.37 8.19
CA GLU A 59 15.65 -4.05 7.04
C GLU A 59 16.72 -4.51 6.03
N GLU A 60 16.44 -5.63 5.37
CA GLU A 60 17.23 -6.18 4.27
C GLU A 60 16.31 -6.63 3.13
N ILE A 61 16.47 -6.04 1.94
CA ILE A 61 15.76 -6.50 0.75
C ILE A 61 16.48 -7.72 0.17
N VAL A 62 15.80 -8.87 0.12
CA VAL A 62 16.42 -10.16 -0.28
C VAL A 62 15.94 -10.63 -1.66
N CYS A 63 14.70 -10.34 -2.02
CA CYS A 63 14.15 -10.70 -3.33
C CYS A 63 13.10 -9.73 -3.84
N MET A 64 12.80 -9.82 -5.13
CA MET A 64 11.74 -9.07 -5.79
C MET A 64 11.02 -9.90 -6.86
N ALA A 65 9.71 -9.70 -7.01
CA ALA A 65 8.89 -10.21 -8.10
C ALA A 65 8.35 -9.04 -8.91
N GLU A 66 8.71 -8.98 -10.19
CA GLU A 66 8.35 -7.90 -11.11
C GLU A 66 8.43 -8.39 -12.56
N PRO A 67 7.28 -8.45 -13.27
CA PRO A 67 7.21 -8.92 -14.66
C PRO A 67 7.95 -8.04 -15.66
N ASP A 68 8.17 -6.75 -15.39
CA ASP A 68 8.95 -5.83 -16.23
C ASP A 68 10.42 -5.77 -15.76
N PRO A 69 11.35 -6.51 -16.40
CA PRO A 69 12.72 -6.65 -15.91
C PRO A 69 13.49 -5.32 -15.95
N ASN A 70 13.01 -4.33 -16.71
CA ASN A 70 13.58 -2.97 -16.75
C ASN A 70 13.47 -2.25 -15.39
N ARG A 71 12.71 -2.80 -14.43
CA ARG A 71 12.55 -2.25 -13.07
C ARG A 71 13.53 -2.84 -12.06
N TRP A 72 14.15 -3.98 -12.33
CA TRP A 72 14.99 -4.68 -11.34
C TRP A 72 16.22 -3.87 -10.95
N ASP A 73 16.91 -3.28 -11.93
CA ASP A 73 18.10 -2.45 -11.69
C ASP A 73 17.76 -1.20 -10.90
N ARG A 74 16.55 -0.65 -11.08
CA ARG A 74 16.07 0.50 -10.31
C ARG A 74 15.95 0.18 -8.82
N VAL A 75 15.40 -1.00 -8.48
CA VAL A 75 15.32 -1.44 -7.08
C VAL A 75 16.72 -1.58 -6.49
N ARG A 76 17.63 -2.25 -7.20
CA ARG A 76 19.03 -2.42 -6.76
C ARG A 76 19.71 -1.05 -6.55
N ALA A 77 19.48 -0.08 -7.44
CA ALA A 77 20.02 1.26 -7.31
C ALA A 77 19.49 2.00 -6.07
N VAL A 78 18.19 1.89 -5.76
CA VAL A 78 17.61 2.50 -4.55
C VAL A 78 18.17 1.84 -3.29
N VAL A 79 18.26 0.51 -3.24
CA VAL A 79 18.87 -0.20 -2.11
C VAL A 79 20.33 0.22 -1.94
N LYS A 80 21.10 0.29 -3.02
CA LYS A 80 22.52 0.72 -2.99
C LYS A 80 22.68 2.15 -2.50
N HIS A 81 21.74 3.04 -2.84
CA HIS A 81 21.75 4.43 -2.40
C HIS A 81 21.59 4.55 -0.87
N HIS A 82 20.60 3.85 -0.30
CA HIS A 82 20.32 3.90 1.14
C HIS A 82 21.26 3.01 1.97
N GLN A 83 21.74 1.92 1.38
CA GLN A 83 22.63 0.95 2.01
C GLN A 83 23.88 0.70 1.14
N PRO A 84 24.86 1.63 1.14
CA PRO A 84 26.02 1.58 0.23
C PRO A 84 26.91 0.33 0.38
N THR A 85 26.90 -0.30 1.54
CA THR A 85 27.69 -1.52 1.81
C THR A 85 26.98 -2.81 1.39
N THR A 86 25.69 -2.75 1.07
CA THR A 86 24.91 -3.91 0.63
C THR A 86 25.38 -4.38 -0.75
N ASP A 87 25.60 -5.68 -0.88
CA ASP A 87 25.83 -6.35 -2.16
C ASP A 87 24.49 -6.59 -2.84
N THR A 88 24.05 -5.61 -3.61
CA THR A 88 22.75 -5.64 -4.29
C THR A 88 22.70 -6.69 -5.40
N SER A 89 23.79 -7.36 -5.78
CA SER A 89 23.75 -8.47 -6.75
C SER A 89 23.05 -9.71 -6.19
N LYS A 90 23.05 -9.88 -4.86
CA LYS A 90 22.41 -11.00 -4.16
C LYS A 90 20.89 -10.91 -4.09
N ILE A 91 20.31 -9.75 -4.39
CA ILE A 91 18.85 -9.58 -4.43
C ILE A 91 18.31 -10.42 -5.59
N ARG A 92 17.55 -11.48 -5.29
CA ARG A 92 17.04 -12.39 -6.33
C ARG A 92 15.82 -11.75 -7.00
N ALA A 93 15.80 -11.76 -8.33
CA ALA A 93 14.69 -11.20 -9.12
C ALA A 93 13.92 -12.32 -9.82
N PHE A 94 12.60 -12.19 -9.83
CA PHE A 94 11.66 -13.13 -10.42
C PHE A 94 10.65 -12.36 -11.27
N TYR A 95 10.18 -12.96 -12.35
CA TYR A 95 9.07 -12.39 -13.13
C TYR A 95 7.72 -12.55 -12.40
N ASP A 96 7.61 -13.63 -11.62
CA ASP A 96 6.36 -14.07 -11.01
C ASP A 96 6.49 -14.23 -9.49
N TYR A 97 5.46 -13.82 -8.75
CA TYR A 97 5.50 -13.90 -7.29
C TYR A 97 5.18 -15.28 -6.74
N HIS A 98 4.52 -16.17 -7.50
CA HIS A 98 4.38 -17.56 -7.07
C HIS A 98 5.76 -18.23 -7.05
N GLU A 99 6.54 -18.06 -8.12
CA GLU A 99 7.92 -18.55 -8.17
C GLU A 99 8.79 -17.96 -7.06
N MET A 100 8.69 -16.64 -6.83
CA MET A 100 9.41 -15.98 -5.75
C MET A 100 9.04 -16.59 -4.39
N LEU A 101 7.76 -16.71 -4.07
CA LEU A 101 7.29 -17.23 -2.77
C LEU A 101 7.62 -18.71 -2.57
N ASP A 102 7.73 -19.49 -3.65
CA ASP A 102 8.13 -20.90 -3.57
C ASP A 102 9.63 -21.06 -3.34
N LYS A 103 10.46 -20.25 -4.01
CA LYS A 103 11.93 -20.33 -3.89
C LYS A 103 12.47 -19.57 -2.68
N MET A 104 11.81 -18.48 -2.27
CA MET A 104 12.30 -17.54 -1.25
C MET A 104 11.45 -17.51 0.01
N GLY A 105 10.30 -18.21 0.07
CA GLY A 105 9.37 -18.09 1.20
C GLY A 105 9.98 -18.37 2.57
N ASN A 106 10.96 -19.28 2.65
CA ASN A 106 11.70 -19.56 3.91
C ASN A 106 12.88 -18.59 4.15
N GLU A 107 13.19 -17.75 3.15
CA GLU A 107 14.30 -16.80 3.13
C GLU A 107 13.86 -15.34 3.36
N ILE A 108 12.56 -15.09 3.59
CA ILE A 108 12.02 -13.77 3.92
C ILE A 108 11.14 -13.85 5.17
N ASP A 109 11.00 -12.72 5.87
CA ASP A 109 10.17 -12.58 7.06
C ASP A 109 8.86 -11.81 6.74
N ALA A 110 8.90 -10.94 5.73
CA ALA A 110 7.75 -10.17 5.28
C ALA A 110 7.77 -9.89 3.77
N VAL A 111 6.61 -9.55 3.22
CA VAL A 111 6.48 -9.01 1.85
C VAL A 111 5.90 -7.60 1.85
N ALA A 112 6.38 -6.79 0.91
CA ALA A 112 5.79 -5.49 0.58
C ALA A 112 5.21 -5.56 -0.84
N ILE A 113 3.90 -5.37 -0.94
CA ILE A 113 3.12 -5.50 -2.17
C ILE A 113 2.71 -4.10 -2.64
N ALA A 114 3.19 -3.70 -3.82
CA ALA A 114 2.84 -2.45 -4.48
C ALA A 114 2.65 -2.67 -5.99
N THR A 115 1.91 -3.73 -6.31
CA THR A 115 1.44 -4.08 -7.65
C THR A 115 0.27 -3.17 -8.07
N PRO A 116 -0.24 -3.29 -9.31
CA PRO A 116 -1.58 -2.82 -9.63
C PRO A 116 -2.66 -3.53 -8.78
N ASN A 117 -3.83 -2.89 -8.60
CA ASN A 117 -4.85 -3.35 -7.64
C ASN A 117 -5.29 -4.81 -7.84
N HIS A 118 -5.41 -5.27 -9.09
CA HIS A 118 -5.83 -6.63 -9.43
C HIS A 118 -4.89 -7.72 -8.91
N HIS A 119 -3.65 -7.35 -8.56
CA HIS A 119 -2.65 -8.25 -7.98
C HIS A 119 -2.49 -8.05 -6.47
N HIS A 120 -3.29 -7.25 -5.77
CA HIS A 120 -3.05 -7.03 -4.33
C HIS A 120 -3.40 -8.26 -3.48
N ALA A 121 -4.58 -8.84 -3.72
CA ALA A 121 -5.14 -9.86 -2.83
C ALA A 121 -4.41 -11.20 -2.89
N ILE A 122 -4.09 -11.68 -4.10
CA ILE A 122 -3.50 -13.01 -4.31
C ILE A 122 -2.13 -13.17 -3.62
N PRO A 123 -1.10 -12.35 -3.90
CA PRO A 123 0.19 -12.46 -3.22
C PRO A 123 0.08 -12.23 -1.71
N ALA A 124 -0.85 -11.37 -1.25
CA ALA A 124 -1.08 -11.19 0.18
C ALA A 124 -1.62 -12.47 0.85
N LEU A 125 -2.60 -13.13 0.24
CA LEU A 125 -3.15 -14.40 0.72
C LEU A 125 -2.08 -15.51 0.71
N LEU A 126 -1.28 -15.61 -0.35
CA LEU A 126 -0.19 -16.59 -0.45
C LEU A 126 0.89 -16.36 0.60
N ALA A 127 1.29 -15.10 0.82
CA ALA A 127 2.27 -14.74 1.83
C ALA A 127 1.76 -15.05 3.25
N MET A 128 0.52 -14.66 3.57
CA MET A 128 -0.10 -14.98 4.87
C MET A 128 -0.21 -16.49 5.10
N ALA A 129 -0.53 -17.27 4.05
CA ALA A 129 -0.59 -18.74 4.14
C ALA A 129 0.78 -19.37 4.44
N LYS A 130 1.88 -18.70 4.06
CA LYS A 130 3.27 -19.09 4.39
C LYS A 130 3.77 -18.51 5.72
N GLY A 131 2.92 -17.80 6.48
CA GLY A 131 3.30 -17.19 7.76
C GLY A 131 4.14 -15.92 7.63
N LEU A 132 4.17 -15.29 6.45
CA LEU A 132 4.90 -14.05 6.21
C LEU A 132 4.08 -12.84 6.62
N HIS A 133 4.73 -11.83 7.21
CA HIS A 133 4.09 -10.53 7.44
C HIS A 133 3.81 -9.81 6.12
N VAL A 134 2.72 -9.05 6.04
CA VAL A 134 2.27 -8.46 4.78
C VAL A 134 2.04 -6.96 4.91
N PHE A 135 2.77 -6.18 4.12
CA PHE A 135 2.40 -4.82 3.77
C PHE A 135 1.81 -4.82 2.36
N VAL A 136 0.65 -4.19 2.15
CA VAL A 136 0.01 -4.07 0.83
C VAL A 136 -0.46 -2.64 0.59
N GLU A 137 -0.16 -2.07 -0.57
CA GLU A 137 -0.62 -0.72 -0.92
C GLU A 137 -2.14 -0.60 -0.96
N LYS A 138 -2.60 0.65 -0.85
CA LYS A 138 -4.00 1.00 -1.03
C LYS A 138 -4.36 1.07 -2.53
N PRO A 139 -5.62 0.81 -2.92
CA PRO A 139 -6.68 0.18 -2.12
C PRO A 139 -6.31 -1.28 -1.78
N MET A 140 -6.75 -1.80 -0.63
CA MET A 140 -6.33 -3.12 -0.14
C MET A 140 -6.56 -4.26 -1.16
N ALA A 141 -7.62 -4.21 -1.95
CA ALA A 141 -7.97 -5.18 -2.97
C ALA A 141 -8.88 -4.56 -4.05
N LEU A 142 -9.21 -5.32 -5.10
CA LEU A 142 -10.08 -4.88 -6.19
C LEU A 142 -11.57 -5.03 -5.80
N THR A 143 -11.92 -6.04 -5.00
CA THR A 143 -13.30 -6.36 -4.62
C THR A 143 -13.51 -6.47 -3.10
N ILE A 144 -14.76 -6.32 -2.65
CA ILE A 144 -15.14 -6.52 -1.24
C ILE A 144 -14.91 -7.98 -0.81
N GLU A 145 -15.12 -8.93 -1.72
CA GLU A 145 -14.91 -10.35 -1.44
C GLU A 145 -13.44 -10.66 -1.13
N GLU A 146 -12.52 -10.12 -1.94
CA GLU A 146 -11.09 -10.22 -1.68
C GLU A 146 -10.70 -9.62 -0.32
N VAL A 147 -11.24 -8.44 0.05
CA VAL A 147 -11.01 -7.84 1.37
C VAL A 147 -11.46 -8.79 2.49
N ARG A 148 -12.63 -9.44 2.34
CA ARG A 148 -13.13 -10.41 3.34
C ARG A 148 -12.24 -11.64 3.44
N LEU A 149 -11.73 -12.14 2.31
CA LEU A 149 -10.79 -13.26 2.27
C LEU A 149 -9.47 -12.90 2.95
N MET A 150 -8.92 -11.72 2.65
CA MET A 150 -7.69 -11.23 3.27
C MET A 150 -7.85 -11.07 4.78
N HIS A 151 -8.98 -10.54 5.25
CA HIS A 151 -9.31 -10.44 6.68
C HIS A 151 -9.39 -11.80 7.36
N ALA A 152 -10.04 -12.77 6.73
CA ALA A 152 -10.12 -14.14 7.26
C ALA A 152 -8.74 -14.80 7.32
N ALA A 153 -7.91 -14.60 6.29
CA ALA A 153 -6.55 -15.12 6.24
C ALA A 153 -5.65 -14.51 7.32
N GLN A 154 -5.73 -13.19 7.53
CA GLN A 154 -5.00 -12.48 8.58
C GLN A 154 -5.32 -13.04 9.97
N LYS A 155 -6.61 -13.23 10.28
CA LYS A 155 -7.05 -13.82 11.55
C LYS A 155 -6.53 -15.24 11.76
N LYS A 156 -6.44 -16.03 10.67
CA LYS A 156 -5.99 -17.42 10.72
C LYS A 156 -4.47 -17.53 10.85
N SER A 157 -3.71 -16.68 10.17
CA SER A 157 -2.24 -16.74 10.14
C SER A 157 -1.60 -16.12 11.38
N GLY A 158 -2.24 -15.14 12.01
CA GLY A 158 -1.69 -14.42 13.16
C GLY A 158 -0.51 -13.50 12.81
N VAL A 159 -0.23 -13.30 11.52
CA VAL A 159 0.86 -12.42 11.07
C VAL A 159 0.46 -10.95 11.20
N ALA A 160 1.45 -10.08 11.40
CA ALA A 160 1.26 -8.65 11.21
C ALA A 160 0.90 -8.32 9.75
N THR A 161 -0.11 -7.48 9.58
CA THR A 161 -0.56 -6.97 8.29
C THR A 161 -0.76 -5.47 8.33
N GLN A 162 -0.44 -4.76 7.25
CA GLN A 162 -0.64 -3.32 7.13
C GLN A 162 -1.06 -2.92 5.71
N VAL A 163 -2.01 -1.99 5.61
CA VAL A 163 -2.34 -1.32 4.35
C VAL A 163 -1.52 -0.03 4.23
N GLY A 164 -0.95 0.21 3.05
CA GLY A 164 -0.13 1.37 2.69
C GLY A 164 -0.89 2.69 2.54
N ASN A 165 -1.78 3.04 3.47
CA ASN A 165 -2.44 4.34 3.49
C ASN A 165 -1.57 5.36 4.24
N HIS A 166 -0.64 5.99 3.54
CA HIS A 166 0.43 6.78 4.15
C HIS A 166 -0.10 7.94 5.02
N GLY A 167 -1.10 8.67 4.53
CA GLY A 167 -1.69 9.81 5.25
C GLY A 167 -2.35 9.41 6.58
N HIS A 168 -2.75 8.15 6.74
CA HIS A 168 -3.35 7.64 7.97
C HIS A 168 -2.38 7.74 9.17
N SER A 169 -1.08 7.62 8.90
CA SER A 169 -0.04 7.64 9.93
C SER A 169 0.43 9.05 10.29
N ASP A 170 0.00 10.08 9.57
CA ASP A 170 0.49 11.44 9.72
C ASP A 170 -0.16 12.18 10.91
N GLU A 171 0.60 13.08 11.51
CA GLU A 171 0.17 13.88 12.67
C GLU A 171 -1.03 14.79 12.36
N GLY A 172 -1.14 15.26 11.11
CA GLY A 172 -2.32 16.04 10.68
C GLY A 172 -3.62 15.24 10.79
N MET A 173 -3.57 13.95 10.42
CA MET A 173 -4.71 13.05 10.49
C MET A 173 -5.16 12.82 11.94
N ARG A 174 -4.20 12.53 12.83
CA ARG A 174 -4.47 12.28 14.25
C ARG A 174 -5.11 13.48 14.93
N ARG A 175 -4.59 14.69 14.66
CA ARG A 175 -5.15 15.94 15.19
C ARG A 175 -6.56 16.22 14.67
N LEU A 176 -6.83 16.00 13.38
CA LEU A 176 -8.18 16.14 12.83
C LEU A 176 -9.17 15.23 13.57
N VAL A 177 -8.82 13.95 13.74
CA VAL A 177 -9.65 12.98 14.45
C VAL A 177 -9.92 13.43 15.88
N GLU A 178 -8.89 13.91 16.60
CA GLU A 178 -9.02 14.43 17.96
C GLU A 178 -9.97 15.64 18.03
N TYR A 179 -9.84 16.62 17.13
CA TYR A 179 -10.72 17.79 17.10
C TYR A 179 -12.18 17.42 16.84
N ILE A 180 -12.44 16.52 15.90
CA ILE A 180 -13.80 16.07 15.59
C ILE A 180 -14.39 15.29 16.77
N GLN A 181 -13.63 14.35 17.33
CA GLN A 181 -14.13 13.48 18.40
C GLN A 181 -14.23 14.18 19.76
N SER A 182 -13.49 15.27 20.00
CA SER A 182 -13.67 16.14 21.18
C SER A 182 -14.93 17.01 21.10
N GLY A 183 -15.59 17.07 19.95
CA GLY A 183 -16.78 17.89 19.73
C GLY A 183 -16.48 19.35 19.41
N ALA A 184 -15.25 19.69 19.01
CA ALA A 184 -14.82 21.07 18.77
C ALA A 184 -15.69 21.83 17.75
N ILE A 185 -16.31 21.13 16.80
CA ILE A 185 -17.22 21.69 15.79
C ILE A 185 -18.68 21.22 15.94
N GLY A 186 -19.00 20.53 17.05
CA GLY A 186 -20.32 19.93 17.27
C GLY A 186 -20.59 18.70 16.38
N GLN A 187 -21.88 18.42 16.15
CA GLN A 187 -22.33 17.25 15.38
C GLN A 187 -22.17 17.47 13.87
N VAL A 188 -21.40 16.60 13.22
CA VAL A 188 -21.24 16.56 11.76
C VAL A 188 -22.33 15.66 11.17
N ARG A 189 -23.21 16.25 10.35
CA ARG A 189 -24.34 15.56 9.69
C ARG A 189 -24.18 15.42 8.18
N GLU A 190 -23.22 16.13 7.59
CA GLU A 190 -22.98 16.13 6.15
C GLU A 190 -21.50 16.32 5.84
N VAL A 191 -20.97 15.58 4.87
CA VAL A 191 -19.60 15.70 4.38
C VAL A 191 -19.60 15.72 2.85
N TRP A 192 -18.84 16.64 2.27
CA TRP A 192 -18.59 16.72 0.83
C TRP A 192 -17.11 16.49 0.56
N ALA A 193 -16.80 15.46 -0.22
CA ALA A 193 -15.46 15.08 -0.62
C ALA A 193 -15.36 14.96 -2.14
N PHE A 194 -14.19 15.27 -2.69
CA PHE A 194 -14.03 15.27 -4.14
C PHE A 194 -12.63 15.11 -4.66
N ASN A 195 -12.56 14.75 -5.94
CA ASN A 195 -11.33 14.60 -6.67
C ASN A 195 -11.51 14.95 -8.16
N ASP A 196 -10.63 15.76 -8.72
CA ASP A 196 -10.61 16.12 -10.14
C ASP A 196 -9.64 15.25 -10.98
N ARG A 197 -8.92 14.30 -10.36
CA ARG A 197 -8.09 13.34 -11.08
C ARG A 197 -8.95 12.41 -11.94
N LEU A 198 -8.63 12.36 -13.23
CA LEU A 198 -9.26 11.48 -14.19
C LEU A 198 -8.59 10.09 -14.15
N ASN A 199 -9.29 9.10 -13.59
CA ASN A 199 -8.93 7.67 -13.67
C ASN A 199 -9.93 6.93 -14.57
N ALA A 200 -10.02 7.40 -15.82
CA ALA A 200 -10.80 6.83 -16.91
C ALA A 200 -10.11 7.15 -18.24
N MET A 201 -10.37 6.32 -19.25
CA MET A 201 -9.90 6.51 -20.62
C MET A 201 -11.07 6.91 -21.51
N MET A 202 -10.90 7.95 -22.32
CA MET A 202 -11.97 8.46 -23.19
C MET A 202 -12.08 7.71 -24.52
N TYR A 203 -11.05 6.96 -24.88
CA TYR A 203 -10.99 6.10 -26.06
C TYR A 203 -10.12 4.88 -25.76
N ASN A 204 -10.24 3.82 -26.56
CA ASN A 204 -9.33 2.68 -26.52
C ASN A 204 -8.08 3.02 -27.34
N PRO A 205 -6.88 3.13 -26.73
CA PRO A 205 -5.66 3.40 -27.48
C PRO A 205 -5.35 2.27 -28.47
N PRO A 206 -4.58 2.55 -29.54
CA PRO A 206 -4.10 1.50 -30.42
C PRO A 206 -3.24 0.50 -29.63
N LYS A 207 -3.41 -0.78 -29.95
CA LYS A 207 -2.57 -1.85 -29.45
C LYS A 207 -1.10 -1.59 -29.79
N ALA A 208 -0.22 -1.91 -28.86
CA ALA A 208 1.23 -1.91 -29.04
C ALA A 208 1.83 -3.18 -28.44
N ASP A 209 3.13 -3.40 -28.68
CA ASP A 209 3.88 -4.47 -28.03
C ASP A 209 4.30 -4.05 -26.61
N PRO A 210 4.21 -4.95 -25.60
CA PRO A 210 4.75 -4.71 -24.28
C PRO A 210 6.27 -4.38 -24.31
N PRO A 211 6.82 -3.74 -23.26
CA PRO A 211 8.25 -3.52 -23.13
C PRO A 211 9.04 -4.81 -23.36
N LYS A 212 10.17 -4.70 -24.07
CA LYS A 212 11.01 -5.86 -24.40
C LYS A 212 11.37 -6.65 -23.14
N GLY A 213 11.08 -7.95 -23.17
CA GLY A 213 11.36 -8.88 -22.07
C GLY A 213 10.35 -8.86 -20.92
N MET A 214 9.32 -8.00 -20.97
CA MET A 214 8.25 -8.01 -19.98
C MET A 214 7.36 -9.24 -20.17
N ASP A 215 7.07 -9.93 -19.07
CA ASP A 215 6.05 -10.98 -19.05
C ASP A 215 4.66 -10.35 -18.93
N TRP A 216 4.00 -10.16 -20.06
CA TRP A 216 2.68 -9.53 -20.12
C TRP A 216 1.57 -10.40 -19.54
N ASP A 217 1.70 -11.72 -19.63
CA ASP A 217 0.73 -12.66 -19.07
C ASP A 217 0.78 -12.62 -17.55
N ALA A 218 1.98 -12.69 -16.97
CA ALA A 218 2.19 -12.51 -15.54
C ALA A 218 1.72 -11.14 -15.03
N TRP A 219 1.94 -10.06 -15.81
CA TRP A 219 1.46 -8.73 -15.46
C TRP A 219 -0.08 -8.62 -15.47
N CYS A 220 -0.75 -9.22 -16.46
CA CYS A 220 -2.22 -9.29 -16.47
C CYS A 220 -2.74 -10.16 -15.32
N GLY A 221 -2.14 -11.34 -15.11
CA GLY A 221 -2.43 -12.26 -14.03
C GLY A 221 -3.92 -12.56 -13.88
N PRO A 222 -4.55 -12.27 -12.72
CA PRO A 222 -5.95 -12.60 -12.47
C PRO A 222 -6.95 -11.70 -13.21
N ALA A 223 -6.51 -10.59 -13.80
CA ALA A 223 -7.37 -9.70 -14.56
C ALA A 223 -7.69 -10.30 -15.95
N PRO A 224 -8.82 -9.92 -16.58
CA PRO A 224 -9.08 -10.27 -17.97
C PRO A 224 -7.93 -9.80 -18.87
N MET A 225 -7.44 -10.68 -19.76
CA MET A 225 -6.38 -10.34 -20.69
C MET A 225 -6.75 -9.08 -21.48
N ARG A 226 -5.81 -8.13 -21.55
CA ARG A 226 -5.97 -6.86 -22.26
C ARG A 226 -4.78 -6.60 -23.17
N ASP A 227 -5.03 -5.93 -24.28
CA ASP A 227 -3.96 -5.44 -25.13
C ASP A 227 -3.09 -4.44 -24.36
N TYR A 228 -1.80 -4.45 -24.67
CA TYR A 228 -0.89 -3.44 -24.16
C TYR A 228 -1.10 -2.12 -24.92
N TYR A 229 -1.20 -1.03 -24.15
CA TYR A 229 -1.30 0.34 -24.65
C TYR A 229 -0.09 1.14 -24.21
N ALA A 230 0.77 1.51 -25.16
CA ALA A 230 1.99 2.26 -24.90
C ALA A 230 1.70 3.70 -24.40
N PRO A 231 2.56 4.29 -23.55
CA PRO A 231 2.45 5.69 -23.20
C PRO A 231 2.54 6.62 -24.42
N THR A 232 1.77 7.70 -24.42
CA THR A 232 1.78 8.76 -25.42
C THR A 232 1.83 10.13 -24.74
N GLU A 233 1.76 11.21 -25.50
CA GLU A 233 1.61 12.56 -24.92
C GLU A 233 0.31 12.67 -24.09
N ASP A 234 -0.77 12.05 -24.58
CA ASP A 234 -2.11 12.15 -24.02
C ASP A 234 -2.31 11.27 -22.78
N HIS A 235 -1.65 10.11 -22.70
CA HIS A 235 -1.85 9.14 -21.61
C HIS A 235 -0.55 8.42 -21.21
N ASN A 236 -0.50 7.87 -20.01
CA ASN A 236 0.69 7.21 -19.45
C ASN A 236 0.81 5.73 -19.80
N GLY A 237 -0.12 5.21 -20.62
CA GLY A 237 -0.17 3.81 -21.00
C GLY A 237 -0.70 2.93 -19.86
N ILE A 238 -1.19 1.74 -20.22
CA ILE A 238 -1.77 0.80 -19.24
C ILE A 238 -0.74 0.42 -18.17
N HIS A 239 0.50 0.17 -18.59
CA HIS A 239 1.69 0.08 -17.73
C HIS A 239 2.60 1.28 -18.07
N PRO A 240 3.08 2.04 -17.07
CA PRO A 240 3.06 1.70 -15.64
C PRO A 240 1.93 2.30 -14.81
N ARG A 241 0.97 3.07 -15.38
CA ARG A 241 0.11 3.94 -14.56
C ARG A 241 -1.39 3.90 -14.86
N ASP A 242 -1.82 3.87 -16.12
CA ASP A 242 -3.25 4.06 -16.43
C ASP A 242 -4.09 2.80 -16.24
N TRP A 243 -3.52 1.70 -15.74
CA TRP A 243 -4.26 0.53 -15.24
C TRP A 243 -5.37 0.90 -14.24
N HIS A 244 -5.24 2.01 -13.49
CA HIS A 244 -6.31 2.53 -12.64
C HIS A 244 -7.63 2.79 -13.37
N ALA A 245 -7.56 3.11 -14.67
CA ALA A 245 -8.69 3.50 -15.50
C ALA A 245 -9.46 2.31 -16.07
N TRP A 246 -8.94 1.09 -15.99
CA TRP A 246 -9.53 -0.09 -16.62
C TRP A 246 -10.23 -0.98 -15.60
N ILE A 247 -11.46 -1.39 -15.93
CA ILE A 247 -12.22 -2.36 -15.17
C ILE A 247 -11.47 -3.69 -15.18
N GLY A 248 -11.37 -4.34 -14.01
CA GLY A 248 -10.59 -5.56 -13.81
C GLY A 248 -9.13 -5.32 -13.42
N TYR A 249 -8.60 -4.11 -13.59
CA TYR A 249 -7.21 -3.74 -13.24
C TYR A 249 -7.16 -2.73 -12.08
N GLY A 250 -7.97 -1.69 -12.15
CA GLY A 250 -8.09 -0.64 -11.14
C GLY A 250 -9.53 -0.44 -10.66
N ASN A 251 -9.72 0.55 -9.80
CA ASN A 251 -11.01 0.87 -9.18
C ASN A 251 -11.48 2.32 -9.47
N GLY A 252 -11.05 2.89 -10.60
CA GLY A 252 -11.36 4.27 -10.97
C GLY A 252 -10.83 5.30 -9.98
N ALA A 253 -11.42 6.50 -10.00
CA ALA A 253 -10.99 7.62 -9.17
C ALA A 253 -11.32 7.40 -7.69
N ILE A 254 -12.49 6.86 -7.37
CA ILE A 254 -12.88 6.52 -5.99
C ILE A 254 -11.90 5.54 -5.33
N GLY A 255 -11.46 4.49 -6.02
CA GLY A 255 -10.52 3.53 -5.43
C GLY A 255 -9.07 4.00 -5.43
N ASN A 256 -8.69 4.94 -6.31
CA ASN A 256 -7.36 5.51 -6.31
C ASN A 256 -7.20 6.67 -5.30
N MET A 257 -8.11 7.65 -5.37
CA MET A 257 -8.05 8.90 -4.61
C MET A 257 -9.04 8.94 -3.46
N GLY A 258 -10.22 8.34 -3.63
CA GLY A 258 -11.22 8.27 -2.57
C GLY A 258 -10.70 7.58 -1.31
N THR A 259 -9.88 6.52 -1.44
CA THR A 259 -9.24 5.89 -0.27
C THR A 259 -8.31 6.82 0.51
N HIS A 260 -7.71 7.83 -0.13
CA HIS A 260 -6.89 8.83 0.55
C HIS A 260 -7.74 9.92 1.19
N ILE A 261 -8.72 10.41 0.43
CA ILE A 261 -9.53 11.58 0.80
C ILE A 261 -10.61 11.23 1.83
N LEU A 262 -11.18 10.03 1.76
CA LEU A 262 -12.24 9.59 2.65
C LEU A 262 -11.70 8.92 3.93
N ASP A 263 -10.45 8.50 3.98
CA ASP A 263 -9.83 7.95 5.19
C ASP A 263 -9.99 8.85 6.44
N PRO A 264 -9.66 10.16 6.41
CA PRO A 264 -9.91 11.06 7.54
C PRO A 264 -11.38 11.07 7.96
N VAL A 265 -12.28 11.08 6.99
CA VAL A 265 -13.73 11.11 7.23
C VAL A 265 -14.18 9.84 7.93
N PHE A 266 -13.76 8.68 7.41
CA PHE A 266 -14.10 7.38 7.97
C PHE A 266 -13.58 7.21 9.39
N TRP A 267 -12.36 7.67 9.67
CA TRP A 267 -11.75 7.57 10.98
C TRP A 267 -12.36 8.57 11.98
N ALA A 268 -12.41 9.86 11.62
CA ALA A 268 -12.89 10.92 12.51
C ALA A 268 -14.36 10.73 12.88
N LEU A 269 -15.20 10.30 11.93
CA LEU A 269 -16.65 10.13 12.11
C LEU A 269 -17.08 8.68 12.37
N ARG A 270 -16.11 7.79 12.59
CA ARG A 270 -16.31 6.38 12.96
C ARG A 270 -17.17 5.60 11.98
N LEU A 271 -17.06 5.93 10.69
CA LEU A 271 -17.87 5.31 9.63
C LEU A 271 -17.48 3.85 9.37
N GLY A 272 -16.24 3.46 9.70
CA GLY A 272 -15.79 2.06 9.61
C GLY A 272 -16.42 1.12 10.64
N GLU A 273 -17.15 1.64 11.64
CA GLU A 273 -17.79 0.84 12.69
C GLU A 273 -19.22 0.41 12.34
N VAL A 274 -19.78 0.97 11.28
CA VAL A 274 -21.15 0.73 10.83
C VAL A 274 -21.18 0.52 9.33
N HIS A 275 -22.25 -0.09 8.82
CA HIS A 275 -22.52 -0.13 7.39
C HIS A 275 -23.42 1.06 6.99
N PRO A 276 -23.23 1.63 5.80
CA PRO A 276 -24.19 2.60 5.28
C PRO A 276 -25.56 1.92 5.11
N THR A 277 -26.63 2.65 5.38
CA THR A 277 -28.02 2.21 5.15
C THR A 277 -28.38 2.24 3.67
N SER A 278 -27.76 3.13 2.89
CA SER A 278 -27.89 3.18 1.44
C SER A 278 -26.66 3.79 0.78
N VAL A 279 -26.43 3.39 -0.48
CA VAL A 279 -25.46 4.02 -1.37
C VAL A 279 -26.15 4.25 -2.71
N GLU A 280 -26.14 5.48 -3.20
CA GLU A 280 -26.68 5.85 -4.50
C GLU A 280 -25.56 6.40 -5.38
N ALA A 281 -25.55 5.99 -6.65
CA ALA A 281 -24.63 6.51 -7.65
C ALA A 281 -25.41 7.28 -8.71
N THR A 282 -25.06 8.54 -8.91
CA THR A 282 -25.69 9.43 -9.89
C THR A 282 -24.64 10.00 -10.83
N ASP A 283 -25.09 10.59 -11.94
CA ASP A 283 -24.23 11.26 -12.92
C ASP A 283 -23.08 10.38 -13.46
N LEU A 284 -23.36 9.09 -13.67
CA LEU A 284 -22.41 8.10 -14.14
C LEU A 284 -22.06 8.35 -15.62
N LYS A 285 -20.92 9.01 -15.88
CA LYS A 285 -20.40 9.22 -17.23
C LYS A 285 -19.26 8.26 -17.50
N TRP A 286 -19.52 7.24 -18.31
CA TRP A 286 -18.56 6.19 -18.64
C TRP A 286 -17.51 6.66 -19.65
N GLY A 287 -16.28 6.17 -19.47
CA GLY A 287 -15.23 6.26 -20.48
C GLY A 287 -15.46 5.29 -21.64
N ALA A 288 -14.39 4.97 -22.34
CA ALA A 288 -14.37 3.95 -23.38
C ALA A 288 -14.75 2.57 -22.83
N GLU A 289 -15.06 1.65 -23.74
CA GLU A 289 -15.41 0.27 -23.39
C GLU A 289 -14.34 -0.39 -22.51
N GLY A 290 -14.78 -0.92 -21.35
CA GLY A 290 -13.90 -1.51 -20.35
C GLY A 290 -13.19 -0.50 -19.43
N SER A 291 -13.43 0.80 -19.59
CA SER A 291 -12.91 1.84 -18.71
C SER A 291 -13.93 2.29 -17.67
N TRP A 292 -13.45 2.79 -16.53
CA TRP A 292 -14.27 3.37 -15.48
C TRP A 292 -14.93 4.70 -15.91
N THR A 293 -15.84 5.20 -15.07
CA THR A 293 -16.45 6.51 -15.27
C THR A 293 -15.41 7.63 -15.21
N TRP A 294 -15.46 8.56 -16.15
CA TRP A 294 -14.70 9.80 -16.10
C TRP A 294 -15.34 10.86 -15.20
N ARG A 295 -16.60 10.64 -14.80
CA ARG A 295 -17.32 11.43 -13.81
C ARG A 295 -18.40 10.60 -13.14
N ASN A 296 -18.53 10.73 -11.83
CA ASN A 296 -19.63 10.17 -11.05
C ASN A 296 -19.86 10.99 -9.78
N THR A 297 -21.04 10.82 -9.20
CA THR A 297 -21.35 11.25 -7.84
C THR A 297 -21.85 10.06 -7.04
N LEU A 298 -21.37 9.89 -5.81
CA LEU A 298 -21.78 8.84 -4.89
C LEU A 298 -22.33 9.47 -3.61
N HIS A 299 -23.45 8.95 -3.13
CA HIS A 299 -24.12 9.38 -1.91
C HIS A 299 -24.26 8.21 -0.94
N TRP A 300 -23.64 8.30 0.22
CA TRP A 300 -23.83 7.33 1.30
C TRP A 300 -24.71 7.93 2.39
N GLN A 301 -25.66 7.13 2.87
CA GLN A 301 -26.39 7.40 4.09
C GLN A 301 -25.83 6.50 5.19
N PHE A 302 -25.35 7.08 6.28
CA PHE A 302 -24.88 6.35 7.45
C PHE A 302 -25.85 6.53 8.61
N PRO A 303 -26.13 5.46 9.39
CA PRO A 303 -26.95 5.57 10.57
C PRO A 303 -26.23 6.39 11.67
N ALA A 304 -26.91 6.61 12.80
CA ALA A 304 -26.25 7.15 13.98
C ALA A 304 -25.09 6.23 14.41
N ARG A 305 -23.97 6.82 14.82
CA ARG A 305 -22.84 6.10 15.46
C ARG A 305 -22.80 6.46 16.94
N LYS A 306 -21.93 5.80 17.71
CA LYS A 306 -21.78 6.07 19.15
C LYS A 306 -21.41 7.55 19.38
N GLY A 307 -22.37 8.32 19.91
CA GLY A 307 -22.26 9.75 20.21
C GLY A 307 -22.40 10.69 19.01
N MET A 308 -22.79 10.18 17.83
CA MET A 308 -22.83 10.96 16.60
C MET A 308 -24.13 10.77 15.81
N ASP A 309 -24.72 11.88 15.35
CA ASP A 309 -25.95 11.93 14.55
C ASP A 309 -25.78 11.30 13.17
N PRO A 310 -26.82 10.74 12.54
CA PRO A 310 -26.78 10.22 11.17
C PRO A 310 -26.05 11.15 10.20
N LEU A 311 -25.32 10.57 9.24
CA LEU A 311 -24.43 11.31 8.35
C LEU A 311 -24.80 11.03 6.89
N THR A 312 -24.93 12.09 6.08
CA THR A 312 -24.82 11.98 4.62
C THR A 312 -23.39 12.27 4.16
N LEU A 313 -22.80 11.37 3.38
CA LEU A 313 -21.50 11.57 2.75
C LEU A 313 -21.68 11.66 1.24
N HIS A 314 -21.18 12.74 0.64
CA HIS A 314 -21.14 13.00 -0.78
C HIS A 314 -19.71 12.85 -1.29
N TRP A 315 -19.54 12.07 -2.35
CA TRP A 315 -18.33 12.03 -3.17
C TRP A 315 -18.67 12.49 -4.57
N TYR A 316 -17.84 13.35 -5.15
CA TYR A 316 -17.86 13.62 -6.58
C TYR A 316 -16.45 13.50 -7.16
N ASP A 317 -16.33 12.79 -8.29
CA ASP A 317 -15.09 12.77 -9.04
C ASP A 317 -15.28 13.07 -10.52
N GLY A 318 -14.16 13.43 -11.15
CA GLY A 318 -14.10 13.75 -12.56
C GLY A 318 -14.04 15.23 -12.85
N VAL A 319 -14.24 15.57 -14.12
CA VAL A 319 -14.08 16.93 -14.63
C VAL A 319 -15.45 17.61 -14.74
N LYS A 320 -15.54 18.85 -14.27
CA LYS A 320 -16.75 19.68 -14.42
C LYS A 320 -17.03 19.94 -15.90
N ASP A 321 -18.31 19.99 -16.27
CA ASP A 321 -18.72 20.32 -17.64
C ASP A 321 -18.08 21.63 -18.13
N GLY A 322 -17.58 21.59 -19.36
CA GLY A 322 -16.93 22.73 -20.01
C GLY A 322 -15.49 23.01 -19.54
N ILE A 323 -14.95 22.25 -18.59
CA ILE A 323 -13.54 22.35 -18.19
C ILE A 323 -12.73 21.29 -18.94
N PRO A 324 -11.70 21.66 -19.73
CA PRO A 324 -10.80 20.69 -20.32
C PRO A 324 -9.97 19.98 -19.24
N TYR A 325 -9.85 18.66 -19.33
CA TYR A 325 -8.89 17.93 -18.48
C TYR A 325 -7.46 18.40 -18.78
N LYS A 326 -6.70 18.71 -17.72
CA LYS A 326 -5.28 19.06 -17.83
C LYS A 326 -4.46 18.09 -17.00
N LYS A 327 -3.67 17.25 -17.68
CA LYS A 327 -2.78 16.23 -17.08
C LYS A 327 -1.80 16.81 -16.03
N THR A 328 -1.54 18.12 -16.05
CA THR A 328 -0.64 18.83 -15.14
C THR A 328 -1.28 19.31 -13.83
N HIS A 329 -2.59 19.15 -13.63
CA HIS A 329 -3.30 19.62 -12.42
C HIS A 329 -3.29 18.59 -11.26
N VAL A 330 -2.34 17.66 -11.25
CA VAL A 330 -2.34 16.51 -10.34
C VAL A 330 -0.99 16.27 -9.68
#